data_AF-A0A9D6CIZ4-F1
#
_entry.id   AF-A0A9D6CIZ4-F1
#
_cell.length_a   1.000
_cell.length_b   1.000
_cell.length_c   1.000
_cell.angle_alpha   90.00
_cell.angle_beta   90.00
_cell.angle_gamma   90.00
#
_symmetry.space_group_name_H-M   'P 1'
#
loop_
_entity.id
_entity.type
_entity.pdbx_description
1 polymer ?
#
loop_
_entity_poly.entity_id
_entity_poly.type
_entity_poly.pdbx_seq_one_letter_code
_entity_poly.pdbx_strand_id
1 'polypeptide(L)'
;MVGRRRQLLERGRRGSRSHRARPPARHDHRGHHRHSRHRGRDRHAADDLQARHWRRPALLQRPARGVQHDDRLLRQRGRRRRRIASWRRGILGIRRDPPALRPRVAASRRRAVADLRGAAAEQLSRRRCRLNARAGHRRARAARRAFTLVEMLLALAISAAILAATVLALQASFRTYQATVEQASTHVVGRMVVQRTLTLVRNGVAFGPIPANPLDRFVRTDEFSITDAAGTELTLRLDREDEQLLIRAGDGDERVLLDGARGPVDGEGNPVGMFTLEYENGWILRRAHLDFTLLADDDATLSIEGDEMIPLRLVGTAAPRRAVW
;
A
#
# COMPACT_ATOMS: atom_id res chain seq x y z
N MET A 1 29.99 -11.47 -53.02
CA MET A 1 29.59 -10.19 -52.41
C MET A 1 29.84 -10.26 -50.91
N VAL A 2 30.81 -9.46 -50.44
CA VAL A 2 31.00 -8.79 -49.14
C VAL A 2 30.18 -9.32 -47.94
N GLY A 3 30.72 -9.65 -46.76
CA GLY A 3 32.06 -9.50 -46.18
C GLY A 3 31.97 -9.66 -44.65
N ARG A 4 32.82 -10.54 -44.10
CA ARG A 4 33.03 -10.79 -42.66
C ARG A 4 33.81 -9.63 -41.98
N ARG A 5 33.49 -9.33 -40.71
CA ARG A 5 34.39 -8.71 -39.69
C ARG A 5 34.03 -9.35 -38.34
N ARG A 6 34.79 -10.27 -37.71
CA ARG A 6 36.09 -10.17 -37.00
C ARG A 6 36.21 -8.90 -36.14
N GLN A 7 36.06 -9.01 -34.80
CA GLN A 7 37.12 -9.27 -33.80
C GLN A 7 38.31 -8.32 -33.93
N LEU A 8 38.54 -7.47 -32.92
CA LEU A 8 39.81 -7.22 -32.21
C LEU A 8 39.79 -5.85 -31.49
N LEU A 9 40.11 -5.88 -30.19
CA LEU A 9 40.70 -4.82 -29.33
C LEU A 9 40.45 -5.29 -27.88
N GLU A 10 41.16 -6.30 -27.36
CA GLU A 10 42.51 -6.24 -26.79
C GLU A 10 42.86 -4.97 -26.00
N ARG A 11 43.02 -5.20 -24.68
CA ARG A 11 44.14 -4.83 -23.81
C ARG A 11 44.37 -3.35 -23.48
N GLY A 12 44.23 -3.07 -22.19
CA GLY A 12 45.25 -2.28 -21.48
C GLY A 12 44.76 -1.50 -20.27
N ARG A 13 44.90 -2.07 -19.06
CA ARG A 13 45.77 -1.49 -18.03
C ARG A 13 45.81 -2.34 -16.76
N ARG A 14 47.00 -2.90 -16.54
CA ARG A 14 47.51 -3.35 -15.24
C ARG A 14 47.91 -2.12 -14.42
N GLY A 15 47.77 -2.23 -13.10
CA GLY A 15 48.76 -1.74 -12.15
C GLY A 15 48.36 -0.57 -11.26
N SER A 16 48.12 -0.86 -9.97
CA SER A 16 48.91 -0.38 -8.82
C SER A 16 48.09 -0.59 -7.54
N ARG A 17 48.47 -1.53 -6.68
CA ARG A 17 49.44 -1.34 -5.58
C ARG A 17 48.96 -0.33 -4.52
N SER A 18 48.49 -0.91 -3.42
CA SER A 18 48.92 -0.63 -2.05
C SER A 18 49.02 0.82 -1.59
N HIS A 19 48.11 1.22 -0.70
CA HIS A 19 48.51 1.81 0.58
C HIS A 19 47.49 1.50 1.67
N ARG A 20 47.86 0.54 2.53
CA ARG A 20 47.36 0.46 3.91
C ARG A 20 47.92 1.68 4.64
N ALA A 21 47.05 2.59 5.06
CA ALA A 21 47.37 3.56 6.10
C ALA A 21 46.78 3.08 7.43
N ARG A 22 47.67 2.95 8.41
CA ARG A 22 47.38 2.61 9.81
C ARG A 22 46.57 3.75 10.47
N PRO A 23 45.73 3.43 11.48
CA PRO A 23 45.18 4.43 12.40
C PRO A 23 46.23 4.85 13.44
N PRO A 24 46.28 6.12 13.87
CA PRO A 24 47.04 6.52 15.04
C PRO A 24 46.29 6.29 16.35
N ALA A 25 47.10 5.84 17.31
CA ALA A 25 46.96 5.70 18.75
C ALA A 25 45.84 6.45 19.52
N ARG A 26 45.18 5.66 20.38
CA ARG A 26 44.87 5.91 21.79
C ARG A 26 45.33 7.25 22.39
N HIS A 27 44.37 7.98 22.97
CA HIS A 27 44.61 8.74 24.19
C HIS A 27 43.62 8.30 25.28
N ASP A 28 44.19 7.65 26.30
CA ASP A 28 43.62 7.43 27.63
C ASP A 28 43.44 8.78 28.33
N HIS A 29 42.22 9.11 28.75
CA HIS A 29 42.02 10.02 29.88
C HIS A 29 41.17 9.35 30.95
N ARG A 30 41.90 8.69 31.86
CA ARG A 30 41.47 8.46 33.25
C ARG A 30 41.29 9.82 33.92
N GLY A 31 40.07 10.13 34.33
CA GLY A 31 39.74 11.28 35.16
C GLY A 31 38.87 10.83 36.34
N HIS A 32 39.51 10.65 37.48
CA HIS A 32 38.89 10.39 38.78
C HIS A 32 37.83 11.43 39.12
N HIS A 33 36.64 11.01 39.57
CA HIS A 33 35.95 11.75 40.63
C HIS A 33 35.34 10.83 41.69
N ARG A 34 35.78 11.14 42.90
CA ARG A 34 35.53 10.48 44.17
C ARG A 34 34.10 10.67 44.64
N HIS A 35 33.64 9.65 45.36
CA HIS A 35 32.86 9.70 46.59
C HIS A 35 32.54 11.08 47.18
N SER A 36 31.25 11.29 47.45
CA SER A 36 30.80 11.74 48.77
C SER A 36 29.38 11.24 49.06
N ARG A 37 29.31 10.22 49.91
CA ARG A 37 28.15 9.92 50.76
C ARG A 37 27.97 11.08 51.74
N HIS A 38 26.75 11.53 52.01
CA HIS A 38 26.25 11.65 53.38
C HIS A 38 24.78 12.13 53.45
N ARG A 39 24.02 11.43 54.31
CA ARG A 39 23.07 11.92 55.34
C ARG A 39 22.18 13.11 54.96
N GLY A 40 20.86 13.02 55.02
CA GLY A 40 20.04 12.48 56.11
C GLY A 40 19.05 13.58 56.57
N ARG A 41 18.08 13.19 57.41
CA ARG A 41 17.06 13.99 58.12
C ARG A 41 15.82 14.38 57.30
N ASP A 42 14.67 13.77 57.60
CA ASP A 42 13.75 14.03 58.75
C ASP A 42 12.90 15.28 58.49
N ARG A 43 11.62 15.10 58.14
CA ARG A 43 10.45 15.22 59.05
C ARG A 43 10.33 16.60 59.70
N HIS A 44 9.32 17.37 59.29
CA HIS A 44 8.42 18.17 60.14
C HIS A 44 7.22 18.59 59.25
N ALA A 45 6.01 18.13 59.58
CA ALA A 45 4.99 18.87 60.36
C ALA A 45 4.46 20.07 59.57
N ALA A 46 3.27 19.97 58.96
CA ALA A 46 1.95 20.17 59.59
C ALA A 46 1.61 21.67 59.74
N ASP A 47 0.35 21.96 59.43
CA ASP A 47 -0.41 23.16 59.83
C ASP A 47 -0.07 24.48 59.11
N ASP A 48 -1.00 25.33 58.72
CA ASP A 48 -2.46 25.30 58.59
C ASP A 48 -2.83 26.65 57.94
N LEU A 49 -4.10 26.84 57.58
CA LEU A 49 -4.74 28.15 57.31
C LEU A 49 -4.38 28.87 56.00
N GLN A 50 -5.24 28.72 54.99
CA GLN A 50 -6.04 29.87 54.51
C GLN A 50 -7.24 29.41 53.68
N ALA A 51 -8.34 29.18 54.40
CA ALA A 51 -9.68 29.17 53.85
C ALA A 51 -10.06 30.59 53.39
N ARG A 52 -10.27 30.78 52.09
CA ARG A 52 -11.02 31.91 51.53
C ARG A 52 -12.23 31.39 50.76
N HIS A 53 -13.29 31.19 51.52
CA HIS A 53 -14.62 31.75 51.27
C HIS A 53 -14.86 32.32 49.85
N TRP A 54 -15.53 31.56 48.99
CA TRP A 54 -16.42 32.14 47.98
C TRP A 54 -17.77 31.44 48.02
N ARG A 55 -18.74 32.20 48.50
CA ARG A 55 -20.16 31.86 48.56
C ARG A 55 -20.71 31.74 47.14
N ARG A 56 -21.47 30.67 46.92
CA ARG A 56 -22.50 30.58 45.87
C ARG A 56 -23.54 31.69 46.06
N PRO A 57 -24.11 32.20 44.96
CA PRO A 57 -25.55 32.35 44.89
C PRO A 57 -26.15 31.45 43.81
N ALA A 58 -27.33 30.97 44.14
CA ALA A 58 -28.13 30.03 43.39
C ALA A 58 -28.92 30.68 42.25
N LEU A 59 -29.23 29.84 41.26
CA LEU A 59 -30.50 29.78 40.53
C LEU A 59 -30.96 31.03 39.78
N LEU A 60 -30.68 31.03 38.47
CA LEU A 60 -31.69 31.38 37.47
C LEU A 60 -31.76 30.25 36.45
N GLN A 61 -32.83 29.46 36.60
CA GLN A 61 -33.29 28.48 35.64
C GLN A 61 -33.54 29.18 34.29
N ARG A 62 -32.93 28.66 33.23
CA ARG A 62 -33.43 28.85 31.86
C ARG A 62 -33.62 27.49 31.20
N PRO A 63 -34.75 27.30 30.51
CA PRO A 63 -35.19 26.00 30.05
C PRO A 63 -34.32 25.48 28.91
N ALA A 64 -34.10 24.16 28.94
CA ALA A 64 -33.52 23.38 27.87
C ALA A 64 -34.32 23.60 26.57
N ARG A 65 -33.79 24.45 25.68
CA ARG A 65 -34.18 24.43 24.27
C ARG A 65 -33.61 23.16 23.69
N GLY A 66 -34.51 22.22 23.41
CA GLY A 66 -34.23 21.01 22.66
C GLY A 66 -33.50 21.37 21.38
N VAL A 67 -32.22 20.99 21.34
CA VAL A 67 -31.48 20.84 20.11
C VAL A 67 -32.13 19.66 19.41
N GLN A 68 -32.98 19.97 18.42
CA GLN A 68 -33.40 19.02 17.41
C GLN A 68 -32.13 18.41 16.83
N HIS A 69 -31.84 17.18 17.27
CA HIS A 69 -30.88 16.33 16.63
C HIS A 69 -31.33 16.16 15.19
N ASP A 70 -30.51 16.72 14.30
CA ASP A 70 -30.68 16.66 12.87
C ASP A 70 -30.44 15.20 12.42
N ASP A 71 -31.48 14.39 12.53
CA ASP A 71 -31.54 12.97 12.14
C ASP A 71 -31.48 12.78 10.60
N ARG A 72 -31.11 13.83 9.85
CA ARG A 72 -31.01 13.83 8.39
C ARG A 72 -29.66 13.44 7.84
N LEU A 73 -28.61 13.27 8.65
CA LEU A 73 -27.29 12.85 8.15
C LEU A 73 -26.98 11.36 8.30
N LEU A 74 -27.82 10.58 9.00
CA LEU A 74 -27.70 9.12 9.03
C LEU A 74 -28.48 8.39 7.92
N ARG A 75 -29.26 9.10 7.09
CA ARG A 75 -29.88 8.55 5.87
C ARG A 75 -29.06 8.71 4.58
N GLN A 76 -27.91 9.38 4.61
CA GLN A 76 -27.02 9.48 3.44
C GLN A 76 -25.80 8.54 3.44
N ARG A 77 -25.61 7.73 4.50
CA ARG A 77 -24.59 6.66 4.52
C ARG A 77 -25.10 5.27 4.09
N GLY A 78 -26.35 5.17 3.65
CA GLY A 78 -26.98 3.92 3.18
C GLY A 78 -26.99 3.69 1.66
N ARG A 79 -26.46 4.61 0.84
CA ARG A 79 -26.54 4.52 -0.65
C ARG A 79 -25.21 4.59 -1.40
N ARG A 80 -24.08 4.36 -0.72
CA ARG A 80 -22.76 4.14 -1.36
C ARG A 80 -22.08 2.81 -0.96
N ARG A 81 -22.84 1.83 -0.48
CA ARG A 81 -22.41 0.42 -0.31
C ARG A 81 -23.15 -0.58 -1.22
N ARG A 82 -23.77 -0.11 -2.31
CA ARG A 82 -24.35 -0.95 -3.38
C ARG A 82 -23.85 -0.57 -4.78
N ARG A 83 -22.61 -0.09 -4.88
CA ARG A 83 -21.92 0.13 -6.18
C ARG A 83 -20.44 -0.29 -6.15
N ILE A 84 -20.08 -1.21 -5.25
CA ILE A 84 -18.83 -1.99 -5.30
C ILE A 84 -19.18 -3.46 -5.04
N ALA A 85 -20.12 -3.97 -5.82
CA ALA A 85 -20.47 -5.39 -5.88
C ALA A 85 -20.91 -5.80 -7.31
N SER A 86 -20.51 -5.01 -8.32
CA SER A 86 -20.86 -5.25 -9.73
C SER A 86 -19.69 -5.13 -10.71
N TRP A 87 -18.44 -5.09 -10.22
CA TRP A 87 -17.24 -5.07 -11.07
C TRP A 87 -16.45 -6.39 -11.07
N ARG A 88 -16.91 -7.42 -10.35
CA ARG A 88 -16.39 -8.80 -10.42
C ARG A 88 -17.36 -9.77 -11.13
N ARG A 89 -17.98 -9.32 -12.22
CA ARG A 89 -18.81 -10.18 -13.09
C ARG A 89 -18.68 -9.83 -14.57
N GLY A 90 -17.50 -9.39 -14.99
CA GLY A 90 -17.18 -9.15 -16.39
C GLY A 90 -15.83 -9.76 -16.70
N ILE A 91 -15.82 -11.02 -17.12
CA ILE A 91 -14.88 -11.74 -18.00
C ILE A 91 -15.13 -13.23 -17.76
N LEU A 92 -15.42 -13.96 -18.83
CA LEU A 92 -15.88 -15.36 -18.93
C LEU A 92 -17.38 -15.59 -18.71
N GLY A 93 -18.15 -15.27 -19.75
CA GLY A 93 -19.56 -15.66 -19.89
C GLY A 93 -20.09 -15.51 -21.31
N ILE A 94 -19.29 -15.83 -22.34
CA ILE A 94 -19.84 -16.05 -23.69
C ILE A 94 -20.50 -17.43 -23.68
N ARG A 95 -21.77 -17.47 -23.27
CA ARG A 95 -22.72 -18.51 -23.68
C ARG A 95 -23.91 -17.81 -24.31
N ARG A 96 -23.99 -17.93 -25.63
CA ARG A 96 -25.15 -17.54 -26.43
C ARG A 96 -26.23 -18.59 -26.19
N ASP A 97 -27.25 -18.24 -25.41
CA ASP A 97 -28.53 -18.93 -25.48
C ASP A 97 -29.39 -18.23 -26.56
N PRO A 98 -29.95 -18.96 -27.54
CA PRO A 98 -30.83 -18.40 -28.55
C PRO A 98 -32.25 -18.15 -28.00
N PRO A 99 -33.02 -17.21 -28.57
CA PRO A 99 -34.36 -16.90 -28.13
C PRO A 99 -35.34 -18.04 -28.45
N ALA A 100 -36.14 -18.41 -27.45
CA ALA A 100 -37.24 -19.34 -27.57
C ALA A 100 -38.32 -18.80 -28.51
N LEU A 101 -38.46 -19.43 -29.68
CA LEU A 101 -39.63 -19.29 -30.55
C LEU A 101 -40.77 -20.15 -29.98
N ARG A 102 -41.84 -19.48 -29.57
CA ARG A 102 -43.16 -20.12 -29.41
C ARG A 102 -43.71 -20.50 -30.79
N PRO A 103 -44.41 -21.63 -30.91
CA PRO A 103 -45.54 -21.72 -31.81
C PRO A 103 -46.85 -21.90 -31.03
N ARG A 104 -47.79 -21.04 -31.41
CA ARG A 104 -49.23 -21.10 -31.17
C ARG A 104 -49.86 -22.22 -32.03
N VAL A 105 -50.83 -22.91 -31.42
CA VAL A 105 -52.17 -23.28 -31.96
C VAL A 105 -52.24 -24.18 -33.20
N ALA A 106 -52.80 -25.39 -32.99
CA ALA A 106 -53.93 -25.97 -33.74
C ALA A 106 -54.25 -27.34 -33.09
N ALA A 107 -55.24 -27.44 -32.22
CA ALA A 107 -56.63 -27.72 -32.57
C ALA A 107 -56.84 -29.03 -33.34
N SER A 108 -57.43 -29.99 -32.62
CA SER A 108 -58.53 -30.85 -33.07
C SER A 108 -58.40 -31.57 -34.41
N ARG A 109 -58.19 -32.89 -34.33
CA ARG A 109 -59.01 -33.95 -34.93
C ARG A 109 -58.11 -35.16 -35.15
N ARG A 110 -58.37 -36.21 -34.37
CA ARG A 110 -58.52 -37.61 -34.83
C ARG A 110 -58.63 -38.48 -33.58
N ARG A 111 -59.87 -38.56 -33.09
CA ARG A 111 -60.35 -39.77 -32.43
C ARG A 111 -60.36 -40.91 -33.44
N ALA A 112 -60.18 -42.12 -32.91
CA ALA A 112 -60.71 -43.36 -33.44
C ALA A 112 -60.05 -43.95 -34.69
N VAL A 113 -58.80 -44.43 -34.58
CA VAL A 113 -58.34 -45.70 -35.21
C VAL A 113 -57.11 -46.21 -34.43
N ALA A 114 -57.27 -46.73 -33.20
CA ALA A 114 -56.10 -47.19 -32.43
C ALA A 114 -56.27 -48.49 -31.63
N ASP A 115 -57.39 -49.21 -31.76
CA ASP A 115 -57.64 -50.40 -30.93
C ASP A 115 -57.39 -51.76 -31.61
N LEU A 116 -56.82 -51.80 -32.82
CA LEU A 116 -56.52 -53.08 -33.50
C LEU A 116 -55.04 -53.29 -33.90
N ARG A 117 -54.13 -52.40 -33.46
CA ARG A 117 -52.67 -52.56 -33.69
C ARG A 117 -51.86 -52.92 -32.43
N GLY A 118 -52.51 -53.17 -31.29
CA GLY A 118 -51.84 -53.45 -30.02
C GLY A 118 -51.11 -54.79 -29.94
N ALA A 119 -51.63 -55.86 -30.57
CA ALA A 119 -51.09 -57.21 -30.38
C ALA A 119 -49.82 -57.53 -31.21
N ALA A 120 -49.69 -56.98 -32.43
CA ALA A 120 -48.53 -57.23 -33.29
C ALA A 120 -47.30 -56.36 -32.95
N ALA A 121 -47.53 -55.15 -32.42
CA ALA A 121 -46.46 -54.24 -32.00
C ALA A 121 -45.74 -54.73 -30.73
N GLU A 122 -46.44 -55.45 -29.84
CA GLU A 122 -45.86 -55.97 -28.60
C GLU A 122 -44.90 -57.15 -28.85
N GLN A 123 -45.18 -57.99 -29.86
CA GLN A 123 -44.29 -59.11 -30.20
C GLN A 123 -42.99 -58.65 -30.89
N LEU A 124 -43.04 -57.61 -31.72
CA LEU A 124 -41.84 -57.01 -32.34
C LEU A 124 -41.01 -56.21 -31.32
N SER A 125 -41.65 -55.55 -30.36
CA SER A 125 -41.00 -54.92 -29.19
C SER A 125 -40.22 -55.94 -28.34
N ARG A 126 -40.85 -57.07 -27.98
CA ARG A 126 -40.19 -58.13 -27.19
C ARG A 126 -39.04 -58.80 -27.94
N ARG A 127 -39.12 -58.97 -29.27
CA ARG A 127 -38.00 -59.48 -30.09
C ARG A 127 -36.84 -58.49 -30.22
N ARG A 128 -37.10 -57.18 -30.34
CA ARG A 128 -36.04 -56.14 -30.36
C ARG A 128 -35.31 -56.03 -29.01
N CYS A 129 -36.01 -56.15 -27.89
CA CYS A 129 -35.36 -56.15 -26.57
C CYS A 129 -34.41 -57.35 -26.37
N ARG A 130 -34.74 -58.54 -26.89
CA ARG A 130 -33.87 -59.73 -26.77
C ARG A 130 -32.63 -59.67 -27.66
N LEU A 131 -32.71 -59.06 -28.85
CA LEU A 131 -31.55 -58.87 -29.72
C LEU A 131 -30.60 -57.78 -29.21
N ASN A 132 -31.12 -56.69 -28.63
CA ASN A 132 -30.29 -55.65 -28.01
C ASN A 132 -29.62 -56.13 -26.71
N ALA A 133 -30.26 -56.99 -25.92
CA ALA A 133 -29.66 -57.54 -24.70
C ALA A 133 -28.42 -58.41 -24.97
N ARG A 134 -28.39 -59.16 -26.09
CA ARG A 134 -27.24 -60.01 -26.45
C ARG A 134 -26.08 -59.21 -27.08
N ALA A 135 -26.36 -58.10 -27.77
CA ALA A 135 -25.32 -57.21 -28.29
C ALA A 135 -24.61 -56.39 -27.17
N GLY A 136 -25.30 -56.09 -26.07
CA GLY A 136 -24.73 -55.35 -24.94
C GLY A 136 -23.67 -56.13 -24.15
N HIS A 137 -23.80 -57.46 -24.03
CA HIS A 137 -22.90 -58.26 -23.19
C HIS A 137 -21.54 -58.57 -23.82
N ARG A 138 -21.41 -58.59 -25.16
CA ARG A 138 -20.10 -58.80 -25.81
C ARG A 138 -19.23 -57.52 -25.83
N ARG A 139 -19.83 -56.34 -25.80
CA ARG A 139 -19.09 -55.07 -25.67
C ARG A 139 -18.61 -54.79 -24.24
N ALA A 140 -19.29 -55.33 -23.23
CA ALA A 140 -18.91 -55.15 -21.82
C ALA A 140 -17.66 -55.94 -21.38
N ARG A 141 -17.23 -56.97 -22.14
CA ARG A 141 -16.00 -57.74 -21.83
C ARG A 141 -14.74 -57.27 -22.56
N ALA A 142 -14.87 -56.49 -23.63
CA ALA A 142 -13.73 -55.86 -24.31
C ALA A 142 -13.24 -54.58 -23.58
N ALA A 143 -13.97 -54.12 -22.57
CA ALA A 143 -13.78 -52.82 -21.92
C ALA A 143 -13.08 -52.90 -20.55
N ARG A 144 -12.22 -53.89 -20.33
CA ARG A 144 -11.31 -53.92 -19.17
C ARG A 144 -9.87 -54.15 -19.63
N ARG A 145 -9.38 -53.29 -20.52
CA ARG A 145 -7.94 -53.13 -20.70
C ARG A 145 -7.45 -52.37 -19.47
N ALA A 146 -6.77 -53.06 -18.56
CA ALA A 146 -5.99 -52.41 -17.53
C ALA A 146 -4.97 -51.49 -18.23
N PHE A 147 -4.73 -50.30 -17.67
CA PHE A 147 -3.71 -49.39 -18.19
C PHE A 147 -2.37 -50.11 -18.27
N THR A 148 -1.71 -50.00 -19.41
CA THR A 148 -0.37 -50.56 -19.55
C THR A 148 0.60 -49.78 -18.65
N LEU A 149 1.65 -50.44 -18.17
CA LEU A 149 2.67 -49.79 -17.31
C LEU A 149 3.24 -48.53 -17.98
N VAL A 150 3.45 -48.58 -19.30
CA VAL A 150 3.92 -47.44 -20.10
C VAL A 150 2.92 -46.29 -20.10
N GLU A 151 1.62 -46.55 -20.24
CA GLU A 151 0.59 -45.51 -20.16
C GLU A 151 0.53 -44.86 -18.76
N MET A 152 0.69 -45.65 -17.69
CA MET A 152 0.74 -45.11 -16.32
C MET A 152 1.99 -44.25 -16.09
N LEU A 153 3.16 -44.67 -16.57
CA LEU A 153 4.39 -43.88 -16.49
C LEU A 153 4.28 -42.59 -17.30
N LEU A 154 3.70 -42.66 -18.50
CA LEU A 154 3.50 -41.47 -19.34
C LEU A 154 2.53 -40.49 -18.68
N ALA A 155 1.40 -40.98 -18.15
CA ALA A 155 0.45 -40.15 -17.40
C ALA A 155 1.12 -39.50 -16.18
N LEU A 156 1.89 -40.26 -15.41
CA LEU A 156 2.63 -39.75 -14.25
C LEU A 156 3.66 -38.69 -14.66
N ALA A 157 4.41 -38.91 -15.73
CA ALA A 157 5.39 -37.95 -16.23
C ALA A 157 4.74 -36.63 -16.68
N ILE A 158 3.62 -36.72 -17.42
CA ILE A 158 2.85 -35.54 -17.84
C ILE A 158 2.29 -34.81 -16.62
N SER A 159 1.70 -35.51 -15.65
CA SER A 159 1.19 -34.91 -14.43
C SER A 159 2.30 -34.23 -13.61
N ALA A 160 3.46 -34.86 -13.48
CA ALA A 160 4.61 -34.28 -12.80
C ALA A 160 5.13 -33.02 -13.51
N ALA A 161 5.21 -33.03 -14.85
CA ALA A 161 5.62 -31.87 -15.64
C ALA A 161 4.64 -30.70 -15.50
N ILE A 162 3.33 -30.97 -15.58
CA ILE A 162 2.29 -29.94 -15.38
C ILE A 162 2.36 -29.40 -13.94
N LEU A 163 2.51 -30.28 -12.95
CA LEU A 163 2.63 -29.86 -11.55
C LEU A 163 3.84 -28.94 -11.35
N ALA A 164 5.00 -29.31 -11.88
CA ALA A 164 6.20 -28.47 -11.81
C ALA A 164 5.99 -27.11 -12.48
N ALA A 165 5.39 -27.07 -13.67
CA ALA A 165 5.07 -25.82 -14.36
C ALA A 165 4.10 -24.94 -13.54
N THR A 166 3.09 -25.52 -12.89
CA THR A 166 2.15 -24.76 -12.06
C THR A 166 2.80 -24.18 -10.80
N VAL A 167 3.75 -24.89 -10.18
CA VAL A 167 4.48 -24.38 -9.02
C VAL A 167 5.35 -23.18 -9.41
N LEU A 168 6.05 -23.24 -10.54
CA LEU A 168 6.84 -22.11 -11.05
C LEU A 168 5.95 -20.90 -11.37
N ALA A 169 4.80 -21.12 -12.02
CA ALA A 169 3.85 -20.05 -12.33
C ALA A 169 3.27 -19.40 -11.05
N LEU A 170 3.00 -20.21 -10.02
CA LEU A 170 2.51 -19.73 -8.73
C LEU A 170 3.58 -18.91 -7.98
N GLN A 171 4.84 -19.36 -7.99
CA GLN A 171 5.96 -18.60 -7.43
C GLN A 171 6.10 -17.22 -8.10
N ALA A 172 6.03 -17.16 -9.43
CA ALA A 172 6.06 -15.90 -10.15
C ALA A 172 4.89 -14.98 -9.75
N SER A 173 3.67 -15.54 -9.65
CA SER A 173 2.47 -14.79 -9.27
C SER A 173 2.56 -14.20 -7.86
N PHE A 174 3.11 -14.93 -6.89
CA PHE A 174 3.27 -14.42 -5.52
C PHE A 174 4.26 -13.27 -5.44
N ARG A 175 5.38 -13.35 -6.18
CA ARG A 175 6.38 -12.28 -6.18
C ARG A 175 5.82 -10.99 -6.78
N THR A 176 5.14 -11.06 -7.92
CA THR A 176 4.49 -9.86 -8.51
C THR A 176 3.41 -9.29 -7.58
N TYR A 177 2.68 -10.14 -6.87
CA TYR A 177 1.69 -9.70 -5.90
C TYR A 177 2.34 -8.95 -4.71
N GLN A 178 3.43 -9.47 -4.16
CA GLN A 178 4.18 -8.81 -3.08
C GLN A 178 4.65 -7.42 -3.51
N ALA A 179 5.33 -7.31 -4.65
CA ALA A 179 5.79 -6.03 -5.19
C ALA A 179 4.64 -5.03 -5.37
N THR A 180 3.50 -5.47 -5.92
CA THR A 180 2.32 -4.59 -6.10
C THR A 180 1.75 -4.12 -4.76
N VAL A 181 1.71 -5.00 -3.75
CA VAL A 181 1.18 -4.66 -2.41
C VAL A 181 2.10 -3.67 -1.70
N GLU A 182 3.41 -3.89 -1.77
CA GLU A 182 4.42 -2.98 -1.21
C GLU A 182 4.32 -1.60 -1.87
N GLN A 183 4.35 -1.52 -3.20
CA GLN A 183 4.16 -0.26 -3.94
C GLN A 183 2.85 0.45 -3.58
N ALA A 184 1.74 -0.31 -3.52
CA ALA A 184 0.45 0.26 -3.14
C ALA A 184 0.46 0.81 -1.71
N SER A 185 1.13 0.11 -0.78
CA SER A 185 1.25 0.52 0.61
C SER A 185 2.09 1.80 0.76
N THR A 186 3.26 1.84 0.12
CA THR A 186 4.18 2.99 0.08
C THR A 186 3.48 4.23 -0.47
N HIS A 187 2.71 4.06 -1.54
CA HIS A 187 1.93 5.14 -2.12
C HIS A 187 0.85 5.71 -1.18
N VAL A 188 0.15 4.84 -0.44
CA VAL A 188 -0.85 5.27 0.55
C VAL A 188 -0.20 5.99 1.72
N VAL A 189 0.89 5.44 2.27
CA VAL A 189 1.61 6.02 3.41
C VAL A 189 2.23 7.37 3.02
N GLY A 190 2.91 7.45 1.87
CA GLY A 190 3.48 8.70 1.36
C GLY A 190 2.44 9.80 1.18
N ARG A 191 1.27 9.49 0.60
CA ARG A 191 0.15 10.44 0.50
C ARG A 191 -0.39 10.88 1.87
N MET A 192 -0.48 9.96 2.84
CA MET A 192 -0.92 10.31 4.19
C MET A 192 0.06 11.28 4.87
N VAL A 193 1.37 11.07 4.72
CA VAL A 193 2.39 11.96 5.28
C VAL A 193 2.31 13.34 4.66
N VAL A 194 2.25 13.45 3.33
CA VAL A 194 2.06 14.75 2.65
C VAL A 194 0.80 15.45 3.18
N GLN A 195 -0.35 14.77 3.22
CA GLN A 195 -1.60 15.36 3.69
C GLN A 195 -1.53 15.84 5.16
N ARG A 196 -0.87 15.07 6.03
CA ARG A 196 -0.67 15.45 7.44
C ARG A 196 0.26 16.65 7.55
N THR A 197 1.40 16.65 6.86
CA THR A 197 2.33 17.79 6.83
C THR A 197 1.66 19.06 6.32
N LEU A 198 0.90 19.00 5.22
CA LEU A 198 0.15 20.15 4.71
C LEU A 198 -0.93 20.64 5.69
N THR A 199 -1.48 19.73 6.50
CA THR A 199 -2.43 20.10 7.56
C THR A 199 -1.72 20.78 8.74
N LEU A 200 -0.52 20.32 9.10
CA LEU A 200 0.34 20.99 10.09
C LEU A 200 0.68 22.41 9.62
N VAL A 201 1.08 22.59 8.35
CA VAL A 201 1.33 23.93 7.76
C VAL A 201 0.10 24.82 7.88
N ARG A 202 -1.09 24.30 7.59
CA ARG A 202 -2.33 25.09 7.61
C ARG A 202 -2.72 25.55 9.02
N ASN A 203 -2.41 24.76 10.04
CA ASN A 203 -2.81 24.99 11.43
C ASN A 203 -1.69 25.56 12.31
N GLY A 204 -0.45 25.55 11.82
CA GLY A 204 0.71 26.12 12.50
C GLY A 204 0.60 27.62 12.70
N VAL A 205 1.29 28.12 13.71
CA VAL A 205 1.34 29.54 14.09
C VAL A 205 2.71 30.17 13.83
N ALA A 206 3.79 29.39 13.92
CA ALA A 206 5.13 29.84 13.59
C ALA A 206 5.85 28.78 12.74
N PHE A 207 6.77 29.24 11.90
CA PHE A 207 7.42 28.41 10.89
C PHE A 207 8.88 28.79 10.74
N GLY A 208 9.76 27.79 10.66
CA GLY A 208 11.20 27.96 10.42
C GLY A 208 11.76 26.94 9.44
N PRO A 209 12.97 27.13 8.90
CA PRO A 209 13.89 28.22 9.22
C PRO A 209 13.51 29.55 8.57
N ILE A 210 13.70 30.63 9.33
CA ILE A 210 13.52 32.01 8.87
C ILE A 210 14.70 32.36 7.94
N PRO A 211 14.49 33.09 6.83
CA PRO A 211 15.59 33.54 5.97
C PRO A 211 16.60 34.40 6.74
N ALA A 212 17.88 34.21 6.46
CA ALA A 212 18.94 35.01 7.08
C ALA A 212 18.85 36.50 6.72
N ASN A 213 18.34 36.80 5.51
CA ASN A 213 18.04 38.15 5.06
C ASN A 213 16.52 38.33 4.88
N PRO A 214 15.87 39.30 5.55
CA PRO A 214 14.43 39.53 5.40
C PRO A 214 13.95 39.88 3.98
N LEU A 215 14.86 40.30 3.09
CA LEU A 215 14.56 40.55 1.68
C LEU A 215 14.44 39.25 0.87
N ASP A 216 14.97 38.13 1.38
CA ASP A 216 14.89 36.84 0.71
C ASP A 216 13.50 36.25 0.89
N ARG A 217 12.79 36.11 -0.22
CA ARG A 217 11.43 35.55 -0.25
C ARG A 217 11.40 34.02 -0.15
N PHE A 218 12.47 33.33 -0.53
CA PHE A 218 12.48 31.88 -0.64
C PHE A 218 13.60 31.27 0.19
N VAL A 219 13.26 30.27 0.99
CA VAL A 219 14.21 29.43 1.73
C VAL A 219 14.06 28.00 1.28
N ARG A 220 15.14 27.39 0.80
CA ARG A 220 15.20 25.97 0.44
C ARG A 220 16.00 25.22 1.49
N THR A 221 15.44 24.17 2.05
CA THR A 221 16.00 23.47 3.20
C THR A 221 15.51 22.02 3.25
N ASP A 222 16.25 21.17 3.95
CA ASP A 222 15.86 19.79 4.27
C ASP A 222 15.24 19.67 5.66
N GLU A 223 15.22 20.75 6.43
CA GLU A 223 14.60 20.85 7.76
C GLU A 223 13.50 21.90 7.76
N PHE A 224 12.34 21.55 8.33
CA PHE A 224 11.18 22.42 8.44
C PHE A 224 10.56 22.32 9.84
N SER A 225 10.59 23.41 10.59
CA SER A 225 9.99 23.49 11.93
C SER A 225 8.64 24.21 11.89
N ILE A 226 7.67 23.66 12.61
CA ILE A 226 6.30 24.15 12.69
C ILE A 226 5.90 24.20 14.15
N THR A 227 5.59 25.39 14.67
CA THR A 227 4.98 25.51 16.00
C THR A 227 3.45 25.44 15.85
N ASP A 228 2.82 24.56 16.62
CA ASP A 228 1.36 24.44 16.64
C ASP A 228 0.71 25.49 17.57
N ALA A 229 -0.63 25.54 17.56
CA ALA A 229 -1.38 26.46 18.41
C ALA A 229 -1.28 26.15 19.93
N ALA A 230 -0.80 24.96 20.30
CA ALA A 230 -0.53 24.59 21.68
C ALA A 230 0.90 24.98 22.12
N GLY A 231 1.72 25.52 21.22
CA GLY A 231 3.12 25.86 21.47
C GLY A 231 4.09 24.68 21.33
N THR A 232 3.64 23.54 20.82
CA THR A 232 4.51 22.39 20.54
C THR A 232 5.20 22.60 19.21
N GLU A 233 6.53 22.54 19.20
CA GLU A 233 7.33 22.58 17.98
C GLU A 233 7.40 21.19 17.34
N LEU A 234 7.12 21.10 16.05
CA LEU A 234 7.24 19.89 15.25
C LEU A 234 8.30 20.14 14.20
N THR A 235 9.38 19.38 14.23
CA THR A 235 10.46 19.46 13.25
C THR A 235 10.37 18.27 12.31
N LEU A 236 10.36 18.54 11.00
CA LEU A 236 10.49 17.55 9.94
C LEU A 236 11.88 17.71 9.34
N ARG A 237 12.64 16.61 9.24
CA ARG A 237 14.00 16.62 8.70
C ARG A 237 14.17 15.50 7.70
N LEU A 238 14.68 15.81 6.52
CA LEU A 238 15.13 14.80 5.57
C LEU A 238 16.57 14.42 5.90
N ASP A 239 16.78 13.16 6.23
CA ASP A 239 18.09 12.54 6.28
C ASP A 239 18.43 11.99 4.90
N ARG A 240 19.45 12.57 4.25
CA ARG A 240 19.87 12.15 2.91
C ARG A 240 20.81 10.96 2.92
N GLU A 241 21.49 10.71 4.03
CA GLU A 241 22.43 9.59 4.14
C GLU A 241 21.67 8.29 4.32
N ASP A 242 20.68 8.31 5.23
CA ASP A 242 19.82 7.16 5.52
C ASP A 242 18.55 7.12 4.67
N GLU A 243 18.32 8.12 3.82
CA GLU A 243 17.11 8.25 2.97
C GLU A 243 15.80 8.21 3.79
N GLN A 244 15.78 8.91 4.92
CA GLN A 244 14.67 8.88 5.86
C GLN A 244 14.06 10.26 6.06
N LEU A 245 12.73 10.33 6.10
CA LEU A 245 12.04 11.50 6.62
C LEU A 245 11.82 11.31 8.12
N LEU A 246 12.43 12.16 8.91
CA LEU A 246 12.37 12.14 10.36
C LEU A 246 11.39 13.19 10.87
N ILE A 247 10.77 12.90 12.00
CA ILE A 247 9.92 13.83 12.74
C ILE A 247 10.32 13.87 14.20
N ARG A 248 10.35 15.09 14.77
CA ARG A 248 10.58 15.35 16.18
C ARG A 248 9.50 16.27 16.72
N ALA A 249 9.00 16.00 17.91
CA ALA A 249 7.98 16.80 18.59
C ALA A 249 8.54 17.34 19.91
N GLY A 250 8.69 18.66 20.00
CA GLY A 250 9.36 19.37 21.09
C GLY A 250 10.79 18.85 21.27
N ASP A 251 11.15 18.64 22.54
CA ASP A 251 12.45 18.07 22.94
C ASP A 251 12.47 16.53 22.90
N GLY A 252 11.48 15.91 22.26
CA GLY A 252 11.40 14.46 22.14
C GLY A 252 12.44 13.87 21.18
N ASP A 253 12.57 12.55 21.21
CA ASP A 253 13.43 11.81 20.28
C ASP A 253 12.93 11.94 18.83
N GLU A 254 13.87 12.00 17.88
CA GLU A 254 13.57 11.87 16.46
C GLU A 254 12.99 10.47 16.17
N ARG A 255 11.96 10.42 15.31
CA ARG A 255 11.32 9.19 14.86
C ARG A 255 11.25 9.16 13.35
N VAL A 256 11.45 7.97 12.78
CA VAL A 256 11.28 7.73 11.34
C VAL A 256 9.79 7.84 10.99
N LEU A 257 9.48 8.78 10.09
CA LEU A 257 8.15 9.00 9.56
C LEU A 257 7.95 8.30 8.21
N LEU A 258 8.96 8.35 7.35
CA LEU A 258 9.03 7.60 6.09
C LEU A 258 10.45 7.08 5.90
N ASP A 259 10.53 5.87 5.35
CA ASP A 259 11.77 5.26 4.88
C ASP A 259 11.83 5.31 3.35
N GLY A 260 13.04 5.32 2.77
CA GLY A 260 13.25 5.47 1.33
C GLY A 260 12.86 6.84 0.75
N ALA A 261 12.81 7.87 1.59
CA ALA A 261 12.53 9.24 1.18
C ALA A 261 13.81 9.91 0.64
N ARG A 262 13.78 10.33 -0.63
CA ARG A 262 14.85 11.06 -1.30
C ARG A 262 14.41 12.48 -1.65
N GLY A 263 15.24 13.45 -1.30
CA GLY A 263 15.04 14.85 -1.68
C GLY A 263 15.28 15.08 -3.18
N PRO A 264 14.80 16.20 -3.74
CA PRO A 264 15.06 16.54 -5.12
C PRO A 264 16.55 16.83 -5.32
N VAL A 265 17.01 16.62 -6.55
CA VAL A 265 18.34 16.99 -7.03
C VAL A 265 18.18 17.88 -8.25
N ASP A 266 19.13 18.78 -8.49
CA ASP A 266 19.17 19.60 -9.69
C ASP A 266 19.67 18.81 -10.93
N GLY A 267 19.84 19.48 -12.07
CA GLY A 267 20.30 18.84 -13.31
C GLY A 267 21.74 18.34 -13.23
N GLU A 268 22.51 18.88 -12.30
CA GLU A 268 23.91 18.57 -12.02
C GLU A 268 24.04 17.50 -10.92
N GLY A 269 22.93 17.09 -10.29
CA GLY A 269 22.89 16.08 -9.23
C GLY A 269 23.16 16.62 -7.83
N ASN A 270 23.22 17.95 -7.64
CA ASN A 270 23.36 18.53 -6.31
C ASN A 270 22.04 18.45 -5.55
N PRO A 271 22.09 18.22 -4.22
CA PRO A 271 20.89 18.20 -3.40
C PRO A 271 20.19 19.56 -3.40
N VAL A 272 18.90 19.54 -3.70
CA VAL A 272 18.00 20.69 -3.56
C VAL A 272 17.11 20.44 -2.35
N GLY A 273 16.94 21.45 -1.48
CA GLY A 273 16.12 21.32 -0.28
C GLY A 273 14.71 20.76 -0.57
N MET A 274 14.32 19.73 0.19
CA MET A 274 13.00 19.09 0.10
C MET A 274 11.85 20.07 0.38
N PHE A 275 12.09 21.06 1.24
CA PHE A 275 11.14 22.10 1.56
C PHE A 275 11.54 23.40 0.86
N THR A 276 10.58 24.05 0.22
CA THR A 276 10.73 25.43 -0.26
C THR A 276 9.70 26.30 0.45
N LEU A 277 10.17 27.17 1.33
CA LEU A 277 9.36 28.07 2.14
C LEU A 277 9.36 29.46 1.50
N GLU A 278 8.17 30.03 1.32
CA GLU A 278 7.97 31.37 0.78
C GLU A 278 7.57 32.31 1.90
N TYR A 279 8.43 33.27 2.22
CA TYR A 279 8.23 34.27 3.27
C TYR A 279 7.91 35.65 2.67
N GLU A 280 7.08 36.40 3.38
CA GLU A 280 6.88 37.83 3.15
C GLU A 280 7.53 38.62 4.29
N ASN A 281 8.29 39.64 3.91
CA ASN A 281 9.07 40.51 4.80
C ASN A 281 10.04 39.74 5.72
N GLY A 282 10.38 38.49 5.37
CA GLY A 282 11.24 37.62 6.16
C GLY A 282 10.57 36.85 7.30
N TRP A 283 9.35 37.20 7.73
CA TRP A 283 8.77 36.64 8.97
C TRP A 283 7.45 35.91 8.76
N ILE A 284 6.69 36.28 7.72
CA ILE A 284 5.34 35.73 7.48
C ILE A 284 5.42 34.64 6.42
N LEU A 285 5.21 33.39 6.81
CA LEU A 285 5.14 32.30 5.83
C LEU A 285 3.88 32.45 4.96
N ARG A 286 4.07 32.69 3.66
CA ARG A 286 3.01 32.74 2.66
C ARG A 286 2.65 31.36 2.13
N ARG A 287 3.65 30.52 1.90
CA ARG A 287 3.47 29.20 1.30
C ARG A 287 4.62 28.28 1.67
N ALA A 288 4.31 27.02 1.92
CA ALA A 288 5.30 25.94 1.98
C ALA A 288 5.07 24.98 0.83
N HIS A 289 6.16 24.61 0.17
CA HIS A 289 6.22 23.56 -0.82
C HIS A 289 7.05 22.40 -0.27
N LEU A 290 6.57 21.19 -0.55
CA LEU A 290 7.18 19.93 -0.18
C LEU A 290 7.37 19.13 -1.46
N ASP A 291 8.59 18.70 -1.76
CA ASP A 291 8.91 17.87 -2.92
C ASP A 291 9.91 16.81 -2.49
N PHE A 292 9.55 15.54 -2.64
CA PHE A 292 10.44 14.42 -2.41
C PHE A 292 9.98 13.23 -3.25
N THR A 293 10.88 12.29 -3.47
CA THR A 293 10.60 11.01 -4.11
C THR A 293 10.67 9.92 -3.07
N LEU A 294 9.70 9.01 -3.07
CA LEU A 294 9.64 7.87 -2.18
C LEU A 294 9.94 6.60 -2.98
N LEU A 295 10.91 5.83 -2.50
CA LEU A 295 11.18 4.47 -2.95
C LEU A 295 10.48 3.51 -1.99
N ALA A 296 9.97 2.41 -2.52
CA ALA A 296 9.57 1.31 -1.66
C ALA A 296 10.84 0.61 -1.17
N ASP A 297 10.77 0.12 0.06
CA ASP A 297 11.87 -0.52 0.74
C ASP A 297 12.33 -1.79 -0.03
N ASP A 298 13.64 -1.91 -0.23
CA ASP A 298 14.30 -2.98 -0.98
C ASP A 298 14.67 -4.19 -0.08
N ASP A 299 14.35 -4.15 1.23
CA ASP A 299 14.64 -5.26 2.15
C ASP A 299 13.95 -6.58 1.75
N ALA A 300 12.97 -6.52 0.85
CA ALA A 300 12.57 -7.68 0.06
C ALA A 300 13.59 -7.92 -1.05
N THR A 301 14.71 -8.60 -0.73
CA THR A 301 15.73 -9.09 -1.68
C THR A 301 15.16 -10.18 -2.61
N LEU A 302 14.13 -9.85 -3.38
CA LEU A 302 13.57 -10.65 -4.45
C LEU A 302 13.75 -9.84 -5.72
N SER A 303 15.02 -9.74 -6.16
CA SER A 303 15.36 -9.26 -7.49
C SER A 303 14.72 -10.20 -8.52
N ILE A 304 13.46 -9.95 -8.85
CA ILE A 304 12.91 -10.42 -10.12
C ILE A 304 13.63 -9.59 -11.17
N GLU A 305 14.38 -10.30 -12.00
CA GLU A 305 15.02 -9.79 -13.18
C GLU A 305 14.03 -8.96 -14.01
N GLY A 306 14.09 -7.63 -13.87
CA GLY A 306 13.38 -6.66 -14.71
C GLY A 306 12.22 -5.87 -14.10
N ASP A 307 11.87 -6.02 -12.81
CA ASP A 307 10.86 -5.16 -12.18
C ASP A 307 11.54 -4.03 -11.39
N GLU A 308 11.96 -2.99 -12.13
CA GLU A 308 12.47 -1.76 -11.52
C GLU A 308 11.32 -1.08 -10.76
N MET A 309 11.44 -0.93 -9.44
CA MET A 309 10.42 -0.23 -8.66
C MET A 309 10.27 1.20 -9.17
N ILE A 310 9.06 1.58 -9.53
CA ILE A 310 8.78 2.91 -10.05
C ILE A 310 8.85 3.90 -8.86
N PRO A 311 9.81 4.86 -8.86
CA PRO A 311 9.89 5.85 -7.81
C PRO A 311 8.64 6.72 -7.79
N LEU A 312 8.11 6.97 -6.59
CA LEU A 312 6.93 7.79 -6.42
C LEU A 312 7.31 9.21 -6.02
N ARG A 313 7.20 10.17 -6.95
CA ARG A 313 7.37 11.59 -6.62
C ARG A 313 6.12 12.16 -5.96
N LEU A 314 6.31 12.78 -4.79
CA LEU A 314 5.28 13.38 -3.97
C LEU A 314 5.53 14.88 -3.86
N VAL A 315 4.57 15.66 -4.36
CA VAL A 315 4.62 17.13 -4.32
C VAL A 315 3.39 17.65 -3.61
N GLY A 316 3.60 18.56 -2.65
CA GLY A 316 2.57 19.20 -1.87
C GLY A 316 2.81 20.69 -1.72
N THR A 317 1.73 21.46 -1.64
CA THR A 317 1.80 22.89 -1.31
C THR A 317 0.67 23.28 -0.37
N ALA A 318 0.98 24.12 0.62
CA ALA A 318 0.00 24.65 1.56
C ALA A 318 0.37 26.08 1.96
N ALA A 319 -0.67 26.85 2.28
CA ALA A 319 -0.53 28.16 2.91
C ALA A 319 -1.08 28.09 4.34
N PRO A 320 -0.45 28.75 5.32
CA PRO A 320 -1.01 28.91 6.67
C PRO A 320 -2.37 29.61 6.63
N ARG A 321 -3.30 29.21 7.50
CA ARG A 321 -4.62 29.87 7.60
C ARG A 321 -4.63 31.05 8.54
N ARG A 322 -3.72 31.06 9.52
CA ARG A 322 -3.58 32.12 10.51
C ARG A 322 -2.28 32.83 10.21
N ALA A 323 -2.38 34.06 9.70
CA ALA A 323 -1.24 34.97 9.76
C ALA A 323 -1.16 35.46 11.21
N VAL A 324 -0.07 35.14 11.91
CA VAL A 324 0.26 35.82 13.16
C VAL A 324 0.77 37.20 12.73
N TRP A 325 0.04 38.24 13.15
CA TRP A 325 0.34 39.65 12.88
C TRP A 325 0.89 40.33 14.12
#